data_AF-A0A6F9B3B0-F1
#
_entry.id   AF-A0A6F9B3B0-F1
#
_cell.length_a   1.000
_cell.length_b   1.000
_cell.length_c   1.000
_cell.angle_alpha   90.00
_cell.angle_beta   90.00
_cell.angle_gamma   90.00
#
_symmetry.space_group_name_H-M   'P 1'
#
loop_
_entity.id
_entity.type
_entity.pdbx_description
1 polymer ?
#
loop_
_entity_poly.entity_id
_entity_poly.type
_entity_poly.pdbx_seq_one_letter_code
_entity_poly.pdbx_strand_id
1 'polypeptide(L)'
;MASLQVADGGRMKHECGGFLVADQWVMSAAHCFLSGAEGRKVVLGAHSLNEPEDSKQTFDIVQVFSHPDFSISNYDNDIALVKRTVATRPAREVNTGGGGPEQPGSHLQARELAQLITVFVGAE
;
A
#
# COMPACT_ATOMS: atom_id res chain seq x y z
N MET A 1 3.78 0.10 -11.04
CA MET A 1 2.34 -0.19 -10.79
C MET A 1 2.24 -1.11 -9.58
N ALA A 2 1.18 -0.97 -8.81
CA ALA A 2 0.84 -1.84 -7.69
C ALA A 2 -0.44 -2.63 -8.00
N SER A 3 -0.47 -3.88 -7.58
CA SER A 3 -1.63 -4.77 -7.66
C SER A 3 -2.11 -5.08 -6.25
N LEU A 4 -3.32 -4.65 -5.92
CA LEU A 4 -4.01 -4.97 -4.68
C LEU A 4 -4.77 -6.28 -4.88
N GLN A 5 -4.42 -7.27 -4.06
CA GLN A 5 -4.97 -8.61 -4.17
C GLN A 5 -5.79 -8.97 -2.94
N VAL A 6 -6.88 -9.71 -3.15
CA VAL A 6 -7.75 -10.27 -2.12
C VAL A 6 -7.59 -11.78 -2.06
N ALA A 7 -7.84 -12.37 -0.89
CA ALA A 7 -7.91 -13.82 -0.75
C ALA A 7 -9.20 -14.35 -1.39
N ASP A 8 -9.07 -15.32 -2.28
CA ASP A 8 -10.17 -15.97 -3.01
C ASP A 8 -9.89 -17.48 -3.00
N GLY A 9 -10.63 -18.26 -2.20
CA GLY A 9 -10.55 -19.73 -2.22
C GLY A 9 -9.13 -20.32 -2.02
N GLY A 10 -8.29 -19.68 -1.20
CA GLY A 10 -6.92 -20.13 -0.93
C GLY A 10 -5.84 -19.59 -1.88
N ARG A 11 -6.22 -18.78 -2.87
CA ARG A 11 -5.28 -18.04 -3.75
C ARG A 11 -5.47 -16.53 -3.58
N MET A 12 -4.48 -15.77 -4.05
CA MET A 12 -4.58 -14.32 -4.15
C MET A 12 -5.09 -13.91 -5.55
N LYS A 13 -6.10 -13.05 -5.60
CA LYS A 13 -6.69 -12.53 -6.85
C LYS A 13 -6.54 -11.01 -6.91
N HIS A 14 -6.09 -10.49 -8.05
CA HIS A 14 -6.10 -9.05 -8.31
C HIS A 14 -7.51 -8.47 -8.26
N GLU A 15 -7.69 -7.40 -7.49
CA GLU A 15 -8.95 -6.69 -7.39
C GLU A 15 -8.81 -5.21 -7.79
N CYS A 16 -7.75 -4.54 -7.36
CA CYS A 16 -7.54 -3.13 -7.63
C CYS A 16 -6.11 -2.80 -8.04
N GLY A 17 -5.94 -1.68 -8.74
CA GLY A 17 -4.64 -1.09 -9.05
C GLY A 17 -4.17 -0.09 -7.99
N GLY A 18 -2.94 0.37 -8.15
CA GLY A 18 -2.37 1.48 -7.37
C GLY A 18 -0.98 1.84 -7.87
N PHE A 19 -0.32 2.77 -7.19
CA PHE A 19 1.06 3.12 -7.49
C PHE A 19 1.81 3.57 -6.24
N LEU A 20 3.12 3.33 -6.23
CA LEU A 20 4.00 3.71 -5.13
C LEU A 20 4.22 5.23 -5.15
N VAL A 21 3.96 5.90 -4.03
CA VAL A 21 4.22 7.34 -3.85
C VAL A 21 5.39 7.63 -2.94
N ALA A 22 5.73 6.67 -2.07
CA ALA A 22 6.93 6.64 -1.25
C ALA A 22 7.23 5.18 -0.87
N ASP A 23 8.41 4.91 -0.30
CA ASP A 23 8.91 3.55 -0.07
C ASP A 23 7.87 2.57 0.50
N GLN A 24 7.07 2.99 1.48
CA GLN A 24 6.05 2.14 2.12
C GLN A 24 4.61 2.56 1.83
N TRP A 25 4.40 3.51 0.92
CA TRP A 25 3.10 4.14 0.69
C TRP A 25 2.65 3.92 -0.74
N VAL A 26 1.51 3.28 -0.89
CA VAL A 26 0.83 3.08 -2.17
C VAL A 26 -0.44 3.93 -2.19
N MET A 27 -0.64 4.69 -3.26
CA MET A 27 -1.90 5.36 -3.54
C MET A 27 -2.82 4.44 -4.33
N SER A 28 -4.10 4.44 -3.97
CA SER A 28 -5.18 3.64 -4.56
C SER A 28 -6.51 4.40 -4.45
N ALA A 29 -7.59 3.81 -4.94
CA ALA A 29 -8.96 4.26 -4.68
C ALA A 29 -9.47 3.80 -3.29
N ALA A 30 -10.38 4.56 -2.70
CA ALA A 30 -11.01 4.26 -1.41
C ALA A 30 -12.03 3.12 -1.52
N HIS A 31 -12.77 3.04 -2.63
CA HIS A 31 -13.77 2.00 -2.85
C HIS A 31 -13.17 0.58 -2.84
N CYS A 32 -11.87 0.46 -3.14
CA CYS A 32 -11.15 -0.81 -3.07
C CYS A 32 -11.11 -1.41 -1.66
N PHE A 33 -11.44 -0.65 -0.61
CA PHE A 33 -11.30 -1.08 0.79
C PHE A 33 -12.62 -1.09 1.56
N LEU A 34 -13.77 -1.02 0.89
CA LEU A 34 -15.10 -1.06 1.52
C LEU A 34 -15.32 -2.33 2.35
N SER A 35 -14.79 -3.47 1.90
CA SER A 35 -14.86 -4.75 2.62
C SER A 35 -13.71 -4.94 3.62
N GLY A 36 -12.95 -3.89 3.92
CA GLY A 36 -11.78 -3.92 4.78
C GLY A 36 -10.49 -4.30 4.04
N ALA A 37 -9.37 -4.16 4.75
CA ALA A 37 -8.02 -4.42 4.23
C ALA A 37 -7.41 -5.75 4.72
N GLU A 38 -8.11 -6.48 5.59
CA GLU A 38 -7.61 -7.72 6.19
C GLU A 38 -7.40 -8.80 5.13
N GLY A 39 -6.27 -9.51 5.21
CA GLY A 39 -5.90 -10.56 4.26
C GLY A 39 -5.52 -10.06 2.85
N ARG A 40 -5.61 -8.75 2.58
CA ARG A 40 -5.20 -8.17 1.30
C ARG A 40 -3.69 -8.04 1.21
N LYS A 41 -3.18 -8.10 -0.02
CA LYS A 41 -1.74 -7.96 -0.32
C LYS A 41 -1.50 -6.88 -1.34
N VAL A 42 -0.32 -6.26 -1.26
CA VAL A 42 0.21 -5.35 -2.28
C VAL A 42 1.31 -6.07 -3.04
N VAL A 43 1.17 -6.20 -4.35
CA VAL A 43 2.21 -6.74 -5.24
C VAL A 43 2.83 -5.61 -6.04
N LEU A 44 4.15 -5.49 -5.99
CA LEU A 44 4.96 -4.50 -6.73
C LEU A 44 5.96 -5.19 -7.64
N GLY A 45 6.42 -4.47 -8.67
CA GLY A 45 7.52 -4.92 -9.53
C GLY A 45 7.20 -6.10 -10.45
N ALA A 46 5.91 -6.42 -10.62
CA ALA A 46 5.46 -7.48 -11.52
C ALA A 46 5.10 -6.93 -12.91
N HIS A 47 5.57 -7.58 -13.96
CA HIS A 47 5.08 -7.41 -15.33
C HIS A 47 3.87 -8.33 -15.60
N SER A 48 3.98 -9.60 -15.21
CA SER A 48 2.91 -10.59 -15.20
C SER A 48 2.55 -10.96 -13.77
N LEU A 49 1.26 -10.99 -13.43
CA LEU A 49 0.82 -11.47 -12.11
C LEU A 49 0.89 -13.00 -12.00
N ASN A 50 0.87 -13.72 -13.11
CA ASN A 50 0.82 -15.18 -13.14
C ASN A 50 2.22 -15.82 -13.15
N GLU A 51 3.22 -15.14 -13.71
CA GLU A 51 4.58 -15.69 -13.83
C GLU A 51 5.45 -15.32 -12.61
N PRO A 52 6.33 -16.21 -12.14
CA PRO A 52 7.33 -15.83 -11.14
C PRO A 52 8.36 -14.86 -11.76
N GLU A 53 8.69 -13.79 -11.04
CA GLU A 53 9.64 -12.75 -11.49
C GLU A 53 10.49 -12.29 -10.30
N ASP A 54 11.79 -12.09 -10.50
CA ASP A 54 12.71 -11.64 -9.44
C ASP A 54 12.36 -10.25 -8.90
N SER A 55 11.78 -9.40 -9.74
CA SER A 55 11.33 -8.05 -9.35
C SER A 55 10.00 -8.06 -8.59
N LYS A 56 9.22 -9.15 -8.67
CA LYS A 56 7.91 -9.27 -8.03
C LYS A 56 8.08 -9.43 -6.53
N GLN A 57 7.50 -8.49 -5.78
CA GLN A 57 7.51 -8.51 -4.32
C GLN A 57 6.08 -8.37 -3.80
N THR A 58 5.74 -9.17 -2.80
CA THR A 58 4.43 -9.20 -2.16
C THR A 58 4.56 -8.70 -0.73
N PHE A 59 3.70 -7.75 -0.35
CA PHE A 59 3.68 -7.11 0.96
C PHE A 59 2.32 -7.23 1.62
N ASP A 60 2.32 -7.24 2.94
CA ASP A 60 1.13 -7.09 3.76
C ASP A 60 0.70 -5.63 3.85
N ILE A 61 -0.61 -5.41 3.98
CA ILE A 61 -1.17 -4.09 4.28
C ILE A 61 -1.17 -3.91 5.80
N VAL A 62 -0.49 -2.87 6.27
CA VAL A 62 -0.42 -2.48 7.68
C VAL A 62 -1.61 -1.60 8.03
N GLN A 63 -1.93 -0.65 7.16
CA GLN A 63 -2.98 0.33 7.41
C GLN A 63 -3.48 0.94 6.10
N VAL A 64 -4.75 1.34 6.08
CA VAL A 64 -5.37 2.09 4.98
C VAL A 64 -5.95 3.39 5.52
N PHE A 65 -5.73 4.47 4.79
CA PHE A 65 -6.23 5.81 5.06
C PHE A 65 -7.04 6.28 3.86
N SER A 66 -8.36 6.07 3.89
CA SER A 66 -9.26 6.63 2.88
C SER A 66 -9.47 8.13 3.12
N HIS A 67 -9.77 8.86 2.05
CA HIS A 67 -10.19 10.26 2.18
C HIS A 67 -11.38 10.36 3.15
N PRO A 68 -11.37 11.28 4.13
CA PRO A 68 -12.44 11.40 5.12
C PRO A 68 -13.80 11.71 4.48
N ASP A 69 -13.79 12.49 3.40
CA ASP A 69 -14.99 12.86 2.62
C ASP A 69 -15.26 11.93 1.43
N PHE A 70 -14.72 10.71 1.43
CA PHE A 70 -15.07 9.71 0.41
C PHE A 70 -16.56 9.38 0.49
N SER A 71 -17.25 9.50 -0.66
CA SER A 71 -18.68 9.24 -0.77
C SER A 71 -18.95 8.04 -1.66
N ILE A 72 -19.52 6.98 -1.10
CA ILE A 72 -19.86 5.76 -1.84
C ILE A 72 -21.03 5.94 -2.82
N SER A 73 -21.83 7.00 -2.68
CA SER A 73 -23.00 7.22 -3.54
C SER A 73 -22.61 7.78 -4.92
N ASN A 74 -21.55 8.57 -4.99
CA ASN A 74 -21.10 9.26 -6.19
C ASN A 74 -19.59 9.13 -6.48
N TYR A 75 -18.85 8.42 -5.62
CA TYR A 75 -17.40 8.21 -5.72
C TYR A 75 -16.57 9.51 -5.63
N ASP A 76 -17.13 10.58 -5.05
CA ASP A 76 -16.35 11.76 -4.73
C ASP A 76 -15.26 11.40 -3.73
N ASN A 77 -14.06 11.97 -3.95
CA ASN A 77 -12.88 11.73 -3.13
C ASN A 77 -12.49 10.24 -3.02
N ASP A 78 -12.65 9.47 -4.09
CA ASP A 78 -12.30 8.06 -4.17
C ASP A 78 -10.78 7.82 -4.23
N ILE A 79 -10.11 8.16 -3.13
CA ILE A 79 -8.66 8.09 -2.98
C ILE A 79 -8.30 7.57 -1.58
N ALA A 80 -7.28 6.73 -1.51
CA ALA A 80 -6.75 6.17 -0.28
C ALA A 80 -5.24 5.98 -0.33
N LEU A 81 -4.59 6.13 0.83
CA LEU A 81 -3.21 5.73 1.05
C LEU A 81 -3.15 4.39 1.78
N VAL A 82 -2.30 3.51 1.28
CA VAL A 82 -2.07 2.16 1.79
C VAL A 82 -0.65 2.09 2.29
N LYS A 83 -0.50 1.84 3.60
CA LYS A 83 0.79 1.56 4.22
C LYS A 83 1.08 0.08 4.14
N ARG A 84 2.21 -0.29 3.54
CA ARG A 84 2.66 -1.68 3.42
C ARG A 84 3.80 -2.02 4.39
N THR A 85 4.04 -3.31 4.61
CA THR A 85 5.24 -3.78 5.32
C THR A 85 6.52 -3.45 4.57
N VAL A 86 7.63 -3.35 5.31
CA VAL A 86 8.97 -3.17 4.74
C VAL A 86 9.37 -4.46 4.01
N ALA A 87 10.09 -4.33 2.89
CA ALA A 87 10.74 -5.47 2.28
C ALA A 87 11.80 -6.04 3.21
N THR A 88 11.55 -7.20 3.78
CA THR A 88 12.62 -8.01 4.40
C THR A 88 13.42 -8.59 3.24
N ARG A 89 14.54 -7.96 2.89
CA ARG A 89 15.52 -8.64 2.03
C ARG A 89 15.89 -9.94 2.75
N PRO A 90 15.86 -11.12 2.09
CA PRO A 90 16.50 -12.28 2.67
C PRO A 90 17.96 -11.92 2.92
N ALA A 91 18.42 -12.15 4.14
CA ALA A 91 19.77 -11.85 4.57
C ALA A 91 20.75 -12.67 3.72
N ARG A 92 21.19 -12.14 2.58
CA ARG A 92 22.46 -12.53 2.01
C ARG A 92 23.49 -11.86 2.92
N GLU A 93 23.91 -12.64 3.91
CA GLU A 93 24.96 -12.42 4.90
C GLU A 93 25.86 -11.21 4.60
N VAL A 94 25.57 -10.09 5.27
CA VAL A 94 26.55 -9.03 5.51
C VAL A 94 26.71 -8.96 7.02
N ASN A 95 27.78 -9.59 7.49
CA ASN A 95 28.31 -9.37 8.83
C ASN A 95 28.78 -7.92 8.94
N THR A 96 27.90 -7.03 9.41
CA THR A 96 28.28 -5.76 10.02
C THR A 96 27.33 -5.51 11.19
N GLY A 97 27.90 -5.36 12.38
CA GLY A 97 27.19 -5.43 13.65
C GLY A 97 26.19 -4.31 13.92
N GLY A 98 25.29 -4.63 14.85
CA GLY A 98 24.73 -3.70 15.84
C GLY A 98 23.92 -2.52 15.31
N GLY A 99 22.59 -2.68 15.31
CA GLY A 99 21.65 -1.59 15.14
C GLY A 99 20.41 -2.04 14.40
N GLY A 100 19.46 -2.69 15.10
CA GLY A 100 18.11 -2.80 14.54
C GLY A 100 17.57 -1.39 14.32
N PRO A 101 16.86 -1.10 13.21
CA PRO A 101 16.30 0.22 12.99
C PRO A 101 15.20 0.48 14.02
N GLU A 102 15.57 1.21 15.05
CA GLU A 102 14.67 2.01 15.89
C GLU A 102 13.76 2.81 14.96
N GLN A 103 12.44 2.75 15.17
CA GLN A 103 11.46 3.55 14.43
C GLN A 103 11.05 4.79 15.23
N PRO A 104 11.71 5.95 15.03
CA PRO A 104 11.16 7.22 15.47
C PRO A 104 10.34 7.84 14.32
N GLY A 105 9.05 8.16 14.56
CA GLY A 105 8.35 9.19 13.77
C GLY A 105 7.17 8.78 12.86
N SER A 106 6.57 7.60 13.02
CA SER A 106 5.52 7.11 12.10
C SER A 106 4.19 7.90 12.10
N HIS A 107 3.94 8.75 13.09
CA HIS A 107 2.66 9.46 13.25
C HIS A 107 2.59 10.80 12.49
N LEU A 108 3.75 11.41 12.16
CA LEU A 108 3.78 12.70 11.45
C LEU A 108 3.60 12.52 9.93
N GLN A 109 4.25 11.51 9.35
CA GLN A 109 4.17 11.22 7.91
C GLN A 109 2.75 10.88 7.44
N ALA A 110 1.96 10.12 8.22
CA ALA A 110 0.60 9.77 7.81
C ALA A 110 -0.33 10.99 7.83
N ARG A 111 -0.15 11.92 8.77
CA ARG A 111 -0.93 13.17 8.85
C ARG A 111 -0.52 14.16 7.78
N GLU A 112 0.77 14.30 7.51
CA GLU A 112 1.28 15.13 6.40
C GLU A 112 0.88 14.54 5.04
N LEU A 113 0.89 13.22 4.87
CA LEU A 113 0.43 12.55 3.65
C LEU A 113 -1.10 12.58 3.49
N ALA A 114 -1.87 12.50 4.58
CA ALA A 114 -3.32 12.73 4.53
C ALA A 114 -3.66 14.20 4.23
N GLN A 115 -2.89 15.15 4.78
CA GLN A 115 -2.97 16.56 4.38
C GLN A 115 -2.55 16.74 2.92
N LEU A 116 -1.58 15.97 2.40
CA LEU A 116 -1.23 15.97 0.97
C LEU A 116 -2.34 15.36 0.12
N ILE A 117 -3.06 14.33 0.58
CA ILE A 117 -4.29 13.88 -0.11
C ILE A 117 -5.27 15.06 -0.22
N THR A 118 -5.52 15.80 0.87
CA THR A 118 -6.42 16.96 0.84
C THR A 118 -5.87 18.13 0.00
N VAL A 119 -4.56 18.39 0.02
CA VAL A 119 -3.91 19.51 -0.70
C VAL A 119 -3.72 19.21 -2.19
N PHE A 120 -3.49 17.96 -2.59
CA PHE A 120 -3.37 17.58 -4.00
C PHE A 120 -4.73 17.31 -4.67
N VAL A 121 -5.78 16.98 -3.91
CA VAL A 121 -7.11 16.65 -4.46
C VAL A 121 -8.14 17.78 -4.26
N GLY A 122 -7.92 18.69 -3.31
CA GLY A 122 -8.84 19.80 -2.99
C GLY A 122 -8.44 21.18 -3.53
N ALA A 123 -7.60 21.26 -4.57
CA ALA A 123 -7.31 22.53 -5.24
C ALA A 123 -8.34 22.80 -6.37
N GLU A 124 -9.51 23.32 -5.99
CA GLU A 124 -10.33 24.21 -6.82
C GLU A 124 -10.51 25.55 -6.11
#